data_AF-A0A1V4RNP7-F1
#
_entry.id   AF-A0A1V4RNP7-F1
#
_cell.length_a   1.000
_cell.length_b   1.000
_cell.length_c   1.000
_cell.angle_alpha   90.00
_cell.angle_beta   90.00
_cell.angle_gamma   90.00
#
_symmetry.space_group_name_H-M   'P 1'
#
loop_
_entity.id
_entity.type
_entity.pdbx_description
1 polymer ?
#
loop_
_entity_poly.entity_id
_entity_poly.type
_entity_poly.pdbx_seq_one_letter_code
_entity_poly.pdbx_strand_id
1 'polypeptide(L)'
;MDVMTYVVLKGSGLPPGQALGSGTVVDSARFRYWVSQRCNIDARNVHAYVIGEHGDSEVLLWSLVDISGIPLESFCRNCNQKPTPKTESQIEETVKKSAYHIIETNGLTNYVVSLAMLRILGAVVRDEHNVLTVSTLVNGEYGIYDLCLSVPRVISSNGIERVIETRPSTREGAGLQGSAGVLRSVIKNLGY
;
A
#
# COMPACT_ATOMS: atom_id res chain seq x y z
N MET A 1 -3.50 -10.57 -4.40
CA MET A 1 -4.52 -9.71 -5.06
C MET A 1 -3.95 -9.06 -6.33
N ASP A 2 -2.70 -8.59 -6.33
CA ASP A 2 -2.06 -7.92 -7.47
C ASP A 2 -1.97 -8.79 -8.73
N VAL A 3 -1.63 -10.08 -8.57
CA VAL A 3 -1.62 -11.07 -9.67
C VAL A 3 -2.99 -11.17 -10.34
N MET A 4 -4.08 -11.21 -9.56
CA MET A 4 -5.43 -11.25 -10.11
C MET A 4 -5.79 -9.94 -10.83
N THR A 5 -5.29 -8.81 -10.34
CA THR A 5 -5.45 -7.51 -11.03
C THR A 5 -4.78 -7.54 -12.40
N TYR A 6 -3.57 -8.12 -12.50
CA TYR A 6 -2.88 -8.32 -13.77
C TYR A 6 -3.67 -9.22 -14.72
N VAL A 7 -4.14 -10.38 -14.25
CA VAL A 7 -4.95 -11.33 -15.01
C VAL A 7 -6.21 -10.67 -15.57
N VAL A 8 -6.95 -9.92 -14.72
CA VAL A 8 -8.16 -9.19 -15.12
C VAL A 8 -7.82 -8.11 -16.15
N LEU A 9 -6.77 -7.32 -15.94
CA LEU A 9 -6.39 -6.28 -16.88
C LEU A 9 -6.04 -6.87 -18.26
N LYS A 10 -5.23 -7.94 -18.30
CA LYS A 10 -4.84 -8.60 -19.55
C LYS A 10 -6.01 -9.30 -20.25
N GLY A 11 -6.93 -9.89 -19.49
CA GLY A 11 -8.08 -10.63 -20.03
C GLY A 11 -9.28 -9.77 -20.41
N SER A 12 -9.42 -8.56 -19.85
CA SER A 12 -10.61 -7.72 -20.05
C SER A 12 -10.53 -6.78 -21.25
N GLY A 13 -9.32 -6.45 -21.72
CA GLY A 13 -9.12 -5.41 -22.75
C GLY A 13 -9.43 -3.99 -22.28
N LEU A 14 -9.67 -3.80 -20.98
CA LEU A 14 -9.90 -2.47 -20.40
C LEU A 14 -8.62 -1.63 -20.42
N PRO A 15 -8.75 -0.29 -20.49
CA PRO A 15 -7.64 0.61 -20.22
C PRO A 15 -7.04 0.34 -18.82
N PRO A 16 -5.72 0.45 -18.62
CA PRO A 16 -5.08 0.19 -17.33
C PRO A 16 -5.72 0.92 -16.15
N GLY A 17 -6.12 2.18 -16.35
CA GLY A 17 -6.75 2.97 -15.28
C GLY A 17 -8.14 2.50 -14.85
N GLN A 18 -8.77 1.58 -15.59
CA GLN A 18 -10.11 1.06 -15.29
C GLN A 18 -10.08 -0.35 -14.66
N ALA A 19 -8.91 -1.00 -14.59
CA ALA A 19 -8.72 -2.24 -13.85
C ALA A 19 -7.82 -1.97 -12.63
N LEU A 20 -8.41 -2.07 -11.44
CA LEU A 20 -7.69 -1.88 -10.19
C LEU A 20 -8.07 -2.93 -9.16
N GLY A 21 -7.10 -3.30 -8.34
CA GLY A 21 -7.28 -4.13 -7.14
C GLY A 21 -7.18 -3.30 -5.88
N SER A 22 -7.71 -3.81 -4.76
CA SER A 22 -7.73 -3.10 -3.48
C SER A 22 -6.35 -2.70 -2.97
N GLY A 23 -5.30 -3.36 -3.44
CA GLY A 23 -3.94 -2.99 -3.13
C GLY A 23 -3.58 -3.19 -1.67
N THR A 24 -2.63 -2.39 -1.24
CA THR A 24 -2.15 -2.25 0.14
C THR A 24 -2.93 -1.16 0.89
N VAL A 25 -4.17 -0.85 0.49
CA VAL A 25 -5.00 0.18 1.16
C VAL A 25 -5.24 -0.17 2.64
N VAL A 26 -5.47 -1.46 2.91
CA VAL A 26 -5.62 -1.99 4.27
C VAL A 26 -4.32 -1.89 5.04
N ASP A 27 -3.20 -2.28 4.42
CA ASP A 27 -1.89 -2.32 5.08
C ASP A 27 -1.39 -0.90 5.37
N SER A 28 -1.65 0.05 4.48
CA SER A 28 -1.44 1.49 4.74
C SER A 28 -2.31 2.00 5.89
N ALA A 29 -3.56 1.53 6.04
CA ALA A 29 -4.39 1.87 7.20
C ALA A 29 -3.83 1.28 8.51
N ARG A 30 -3.37 0.02 8.49
CA ARG A 30 -2.72 -0.63 9.63
C ARG A 30 -1.42 0.05 10.02
N PHE A 31 -0.61 0.44 9.03
CA PHE A 31 0.64 1.14 9.27
C PHE A 31 0.39 2.48 9.95
N ARG A 32 -0.55 3.27 9.43
CA ARG A 32 -1.01 4.53 10.08
C ARG A 32 -1.49 4.28 11.50
N TYR A 33 -2.28 3.24 11.73
CA TYR A 33 -2.74 2.89 13.07
C TYR A 33 -1.57 2.64 14.03
N TRP A 34 -0.62 1.77 13.68
CA TRP A 34 0.49 1.45 14.59
C TRP A 34 1.41 2.63 14.87
N VAL A 35 1.69 3.47 13.87
CA VAL A 35 2.43 4.72 14.08
C VAL A 35 1.65 5.67 15.02
N SER A 36 0.33 5.76 14.84
CA SER A 36 -0.54 6.60 15.67
C SER A 36 -0.55 6.18 17.14
N GLN A 37 -0.60 4.86 17.40
CA GLN A 37 -0.53 4.30 18.76
C GLN A 37 0.79 4.64 19.42
N ARG A 38 1.88 4.57 18.64
CA ARG A 38 3.22 4.87 19.15
C ARG A 38 3.39 6.34 19.52
N CYS A 39 2.78 7.23 18.74
CA CYS A 39 2.88 8.69 18.87
C CYS A 39 1.76 9.32 19.71
N ASN A 40 0.84 8.49 20.23
CA ASN A 40 -0.37 8.91 20.94
C ASN A 40 -1.15 10.01 20.22
N ILE A 41 -1.41 9.80 18.93
CA ILE A 41 -2.18 10.73 18.09
C ILE A 41 -3.25 9.96 17.32
N ASP A 42 -4.25 10.67 16.80
CA ASP A 42 -5.26 10.08 15.93
C ASP A 42 -4.64 9.63 14.60
N ALA A 43 -4.93 8.39 14.17
CA ALA A 43 -4.42 7.80 12.92
C ALA A 43 -4.79 8.61 11.66
N ARG A 44 -5.85 9.42 11.71
CA ARG A 44 -6.24 10.32 10.62
C ARG A 44 -5.23 11.44 10.37
N ASN A 45 -4.38 11.76 11.36
CA ASN A 45 -3.29 12.72 11.23
C ASN A 45 -1.98 12.09 10.74
N VAL A 46 -1.93 10.75 10.61
CA VAL A 46 -0.74 10.04 10.17
C VAL A 46 -0.81 9.77 8.68
N HIS A 47 0.21 10.22 7.95
CA HIS A 47 0.39 9.95 6.54
C HIS A 47 1.52 8.93 6.39
N ALA A 48 1.15 7.70 6.04
CA ALA A 48 2.06 6.58 5.91
C ALA A 48 1.51 5.60 4.86
N TYR A 49 2.40 5.05 4.04
CA TYR A 49 2.03 4.25 2.87
C TYR A 49 2.78 2.93 2.84
N VAL A 50 2.07 1.88 2.44
CA VAL A 50 2.63 0.57 2.11
C VAL A 50 2.51 0.38 0.61
N ILE A 51 3.57 -0.10 -0.05
CA ILE A 51 3.64 -0.32 -1.49
C ILE A 51 4.16 -1.72 -1.83
N GLY A 52 4.08 -2.11 -3.10
CA GLY A 52 4.49 -3.42 -3.59
C GLY A 52 3.33 -4.40 -3.72
N GLU A 53 3.64 -5.69 -3.56
CA GLU A 53 2.66 -6.76 -3.37
C GLU A 53 1.82 -6.50 -2.13
N HIS A 54 0.51 -6.74 -2.20
CA HIS A 54 -0.30 -6.97 -1.01
C HIS A 54 -0.05 -8.41 -0.50
N GLY A 55 0.94 -8.56 0.37
CA GLY A 55 1.44 -9.85 0.86
C GLY A 55 2.75 -9.73 1.63
N ASP A 56 3.46 -10.84 1.79
CA ASP A 56 4.66 -10.91 2.64
C ASP A 56 5.80 -9.99 2.16
N SER A 57 5.85 -9.69 0.86
CA SER A 57 6.88 -8.83 0.27
C SER A 57 6.52 -7.34 0.24
N GLU A 58 5.43 -6.91 0.87
CA GLU A 58 5.05 -5.49 0.95
C GLU A 58 6.12 -4.62 1.62
N VAL A 59 6.13 -3.32 1.28
CA VAL A 59 7.15 -2.36 1.71
C VAL A 59 6.51 -1.17 2.39
N LEU A 60 6.81 -0.99 3.68
CA LEU A 60 6.41 0.19 4.45
C LEU A 60 7.38 1.35 4.15
N LEU A 61 6.85 2.48 3.70
CA LEU A 61 7.64 3.67 3.36
C LEU A 61 7.88 4.56 4.58
N TRP A 62 8.75 4.13 5.50
CA TRP A 62 9.19 4.90 6.66
C TRP A 62 9.78 6.26 6.29
N SER A 63 10.51 6.35 5.17
CA SER A 63 11.11 7.59 4.69
C SER A 63 10.09 8.70 4.36
N LEU A 64 8.83 8.33 4.16
CA LEU A 64 7.74 9.25 3.81
C LEU A 64 6.73 9.45 4.95
N VAL A 65 6.97 8.87 6.13
CA VAL A 65 6.00 9.02 7.22
C VAL A 65 6.04 10.44 7.77
N ASP A 66 4.87 11.07 7.79
CA ASP A 66 4.65 12.36 8.42
C ASP A 66 3.37 12.36 9.27
N ILE A 67 3.33 13.28 10.23
CA ILE A 67 2.17 13.53 11.09
C ILE A 67 1.77 14.99 10.88
N SER A 68 0.62 15.20 10.24
CA SER A 68 0.11 16.53 9.87
C SER A 68 1.15 17.41 9.15
N GLY A 69 1.94 16.82 8.24
CA GLY A 69 2.98 17.51 7.48
C GLY A 69 4.34 17.61 8.18
N ILE A 70 4.47 17.11 9.41
CA ILE A 70 5.73 17.09 10.16
C ILE A 70 6.37 15.71 9.98
N PRO A 71 7.59 15.60 9.41
CA PRO A 71 8.28 14.32 9.28
C PRO A 71 8.36 13.59 10.62
N LEU A 72 8.14 12.27 10.63
CA LEU A 72 8.05 11.47 11.84
C LEU A 72 9.26 11.69 12.78
N GLU A 73 10.47 11.75 12.21
CA GLU A 73 11.68 11.98 12.99
C GLU A 73 11.68 13.33 13.72
N SER A 74 11.17 14.38 13.07
CA SER A 74 11.04 15.72 13.64
C SER A 74 9.91 15.78 14.67
N PHE A 75 8.77 15.13 14.38
CA PHE A 75 7.64 15.04 15.30
C PHE A 75 8.05 14.35 16.61
N CYS A 76 8.75 13.21 16.51
CA CYS A 76 9.11 12.42 17.68
C CYS A 76 10.23 13.01 18.53
N ARG A 77 11.08 13.88 17.96
CA ARG A 77 12.04 14.68 18.76
C ARG A 77 11.33 15.53 19.81
N ASN A 78 10.10 15.96 19.53
CA ASN A 78 9.32 16.81 20.43
C ASN A 78 8.46 16.02 21.44
N CYS A 79 8.27 14.70 21.27
CA CYS A 79 7.37 13.90 22.10
C CYS A 79 8.00 12.66 22.80
N ASN A 80 9.33 12.56 22.90
CA ASN A 80 10.05 11.43 23.56
C ASN A 80 9.69 10.02 23.05
N GLN A 81 9.05 9.90 21.88
CA GLN A 81 8.57 8.63 21.32
C GLN A 81 9.25 8.24 20.01
N LYS A 82 10.54 8.61 19.84
CA LYS A 82 11.30 8.31 18.61
C LYS A 82 11.26 6.81 18.26
N PRO A 83 10.85 6.45 17.03
CA PRO A 83 11.00 5.09 16.54
C PRO A 83 12.48 4.70 16.56
N THR A 84 12.75 3.49 17.03
CA THR A 84 14.06 2.86 16.88
C THR A 84 13.99 1.87 15.72
N PRO A 85 15.11 1.49 15.10
CA PRO A 85 15.11 0.44 14.08
C PRO A 85 14.41 -0.85 14.55
N LYS A 86 14.55 -1.19 15.84
CA LYS A 86 13.84 -2.32 16.46
C LYS A 86 12.32 -2.12 16.45
N THR A 87 11.84 -0.93 16.80
CA THR A 87 10.41 -0.60 16.81
C THR A 87 9.83 -0.57 15.40
N GLU A 88 10.58 -0.04 14.43
CA GLU A 88 10.18 -0.05 13.02
C GLU A 88 10.01 -1.48 12.51
N SER A 89 11.00 -2.36 12.76
CA SER A 89 10.89 -3.77 12.39
C SER A 89 9.72 -4.50 13.07
N GLN A 90 9.43 -4.18 14.34
CA GLN A 90 8.26 -4.74 15.03
C GLN A 90 6.94 -4.30 14.38
N ILE A 91 6.84 -3.03 13.97
CA ILE A 91 5.65 -2.52 13.27
C ILE A 91 5.54 -3.14 11.88
N GLU A 92 6.64 -3.23 11.12
CA GLU A 92 6.68 -3.93 9.83
C GLU A 92 6.17 -5.37 9.95
N GLU A 93 6.70 -6.14 10.90
CA GLU A 93 6.29 -7.51 11.13
C GLU A 93 4.80 -7.60 11.53
N THR A 94 4.35 -6.70 12.40
CA THR A 94 2.96 -6.68 12.86
C THR A 94 2.00 -6.35 11.72
N VAL A 95 2.32 -5.37 10.86
CA VAL A 95 1.50 -5.00 9.70
C VAL A 95 1.41 -6.19 8.74
N LYS A 96 2.56 -6.78 8.36
CA LYS A 96 2.62 -7.95 7.46
C LYS A 96 1.83 -9.14 7.98
N LYS A 97 1.96 -9.43 9.29
CA LYS A 97 1.30 -10.60 9.91
C LYS A 97 -0.14 -10.35 10.33
N SER A 98 -0.65 -9.13 10.20
CA SER A 98 -2.00 -8.77 10.66
C SER A 98 -3.10 -9.61 9.99
N ALA A 99 -2.92 -10.01 8.73
CA ALA A 99 -3.88 -10.87 8.04
C ALA A 99 -3.96 -12.26 8.70
N TYR A 100 -2.82 -12.90 8.95
CA TYR A 100 -2.76 -14.22 9.57
C TYR A 100 -3.39 -14.23 10.97
N HIS A 101 -3.06 -13.24 11.80
CA HIS A 101 -3.62 -13.14 13.15
C HIS A 101 -5.16 -13.01 13.16
N ILE A 102 -5.71 -12.22 12.23
CA ILE A 102 -7.17 -12.07 12.10
C ILE A 102 -7.82 -13.37 11.59
N ILE A 103 -7.19 -14.07 10.64
CA ILE A 103 -7.68 -15.36 10.14
C ILE A 103 -7.67 -16.41 11.25
N GLU A 104 -6.59 -16.48 12.03
CA GLU A 104 -6.48 -17.41 13.17
C GLU A 104 -7.57 -17.15 14.23
N THR A 105 -7.94 -15.89 14.44
CA THR A 105 -8.89 -15.50 15.49
C THR A 105 -10.35 -15.58 15.02
N ASN A 106 -10.64 -15.14 13.79
CA ASN A 106 -12.01 -14.92 13.29
C ASN A 106 -12.35 -15.75 12.04
N GLY A 107 -11.42 -16.55 11.52
CA GLY A 107 -11.57 -17.36 10.30
C GLY A 107 -11.56 -16.58 8.97
N LEU A 108 -11.81 -15.27 9.00
CA LEU A 108 -11.99 -14.41 7.81
C LEU A 108 -11.50 -12.97 8.07
N THR A 109 -11.10 -12.25 7.01
CA THR A 109 -10.64 -10.84 7.04
C THR A 109 -11.61 -9.85 6.37
N ASN A 110 -12.84 -10.28 6.13
CA ASN A 110 -13.83 -9.62 5.28
C ASN A 110 -14.13 -8.16 5.68
N TYR A 111 -14.30 -7.83 6.96
CA TYR A 111 -14.68 -6.46 7.39
C TYR A 111 -13.71 -5.38 6.93
N VAL A 112 -12.41 -5.59 7.12
CA VAL A 112 -11.39 -4.58 6.80
C VAL A 112 -11.25 -4.41 5.28
N VAL A 113 -11.39 -5.51 4.53
CA VAL A 113 -11.42 -5.48 3.07
C VAL A 113 -12.66 -4.73 2.57
N SER A 114 -13.84 -4.96 3.15
CA SER A 114 -15.06 -4.22 2.80
C SER A 114 -14.92 -2.72 3.04
N LEU A 115 -14.27 -2.31 4.13
CA LEU A 115 -13.99 -0.89 4.39
C LEU A 115 -13.01 -0.29 3.37
N ALA A 116 -11.97 -1.04 2.97
CA ALA A 116 -11.08 -0.61 1.90
C ALA A 116 -11.81 -0.45 0.56
N MET A 117 -12.68 -1.40 0.21
CA MET A 117 -13.50 -1.32 -1.00
C MET A 117 -14.46 -0.13 -0.93
N LEU A 118 -15.11 0.12 0.21
CA LEU A 118 -15.99 1.29 0.39
C LEU A 118 -15.20 2.60 0.21
N ARG A 119 -13.96 2.66 0.70
CA ARG A 119 -13.10 3.84 0.52
C ARG A 119 -12.74 4.05 -0.95
N ILE A 120 -12.38 2.99 -1.68
CA ILE A 120 -12.01 3.06 -3.10
C ILE A 120 -13.24 3.44 -3.95
N LEU A 121 -14.36 2.74 -3.77
CA LEU A 121 -15.60 3.04 -4.47
C LEU A 121 -16.09 4.46 -4.16
N GLY A 122 -15.95 4.90 -2.91
CA GLY A 122 -16.25 6.27 -2.52
C GLY A 122 -15.43 7.31 -3.28
N ALA A 123 -14.13 7.04 -3.50
CA ALA A 123 -13.26 7.93 -4.28
C ALA A 123 -13.71 8.03 -5.75
N VAL A 124 -14.13 6.91 -6.34
CA VAL A 124 -14.62 6.86 -7.74
C VAL A 124 -15.98 7.54 -7.86
N VAL A 125 -16.97 7.11 -7.06
CA VAL A 125 -18.35 7.57 -7.18
C VAL A 125 -18.50 9.06 -6.87
N ARG A 126 -17.68 9.60 -5.97
CA ARG A 126 -17.72 11.02 -5.58
C ARG A 126 -16.67 11.88 -6.27
N ASP A 127 -15.93 11.32 -7.24
CA ASP A 127 -14.89 12.03 -7.98
C ASP A 127 -13.88 12.77 -7.08
N GLU A 128 -13.35 12.08 -6.08
CA GLU A 128 -12.62 12.74 -4.98
C GLU A 128 -11.20 13.17 -5.33
N HIS A 129 -10.65 12.72 -6.46
CA HIS A 129 -9.22 12.83 -6.79
C HIS A 129 -8.31 12.40 -5.62
N ASN A 130 -8.70 11.34 -4.92
CA ASN A 130 -8.07 10.92 -3.68
C ASN A 130 -6.84 10.03 -3.92
N VAL A 131 -5.84 10.14 -3.05
CA VAL A 131 -4.64 9.30 -3.10
C VAL A 131 -4.85 8.01 -2.30
N LEU A 132 -4.73 6.86 -2.97
CA LEU A 132 -4.76 5.53 -2.35
C LEU A 132 -3.67 4.61 -2.91
N THR A 133 -3.22 3.64 -2.13
CA THR A 133 -2.24 2.62 -2.53
C THR A 133 -2.95 1.39 -3.10
N VAL A 134 -3.69 1.58 -4.19
CA VAL A 134 -4.39 0.51 -4.91
C VAL A 134 -3.45 -0.19 -5.88
N SER A 135 -3.78 -1.40 -6.33
CA SER A 135 -3.02 -2.13 -7.33
C SER A 135 -3.54 -1.84 -8.74
N THR A 136 -2.63 -1.59 -9.69
CA THR A 136 -2.90 -1.57 -11.14
C THR A 136 -1.56 -1.60 -11.86
N LEU A 137 -1.57 -1.54 -13.20
CA LEU A 137 -0.37 -1.56 -14.03
C LEU A 137 0.60 -0.44 -13.65
N VAL A 138 1.86 -0.82 -13.54
CA VAL A 138 3.04 0.05 -13.49
C VAL A 138 3.80 -0.19 -14.78
N ASN A 139 4.16 0.89 -15.48
CA ASN A 139 4.81 0.81 -16.78
C ASN A 139 5.84 1.93 -16.96
N GLY A 140 6.92 1.83 -16.19
CA GLY A 140 8.06 2.74 -16.20
C GLY A 140 8.33 3.39 -14.85
N GLU A 141 7.29 3.58 -14.03
CA GLU A 141 7.45 4.12 -12.69
C GLU A 141 8.28 3.16 -11.83
N TYR A 142 9.17 3.73 -11.03
CA TYR A 142 10.15 2.99 -10.22
C TYR A 142 11.08 2.07 -11.04
N GLY A 143 11.16 2.27 -12.37
CA GLY A 143 11.88 1.37 -13.29
C GLY A 143 11.21 0.00 -13.45
N ILE A 144 9.93 -0.14 -13.07
CA ILE A 144 9.17 -1.38 -13.17
C ILE A 144 8.25 -1.31 -14.39
N TYR A 145 8.33 -2.31 -15.26
CA TYR A 145 7.55 -2.37 -16.50
C TYR A 145 6.59 -3.55 -16.54
N ASP A 146 5.41 -3.34 -17.11
CA ASP A 146 4.38 -4.36 -17.29
C ASP A 146 4.11 -5.23 -16.04
N LEU A 147 3.73 -4.59 -14.94
CA LEU A 147 3.42 -5.31 -13.70
C LEU A 147 2.29 -4.62 -12.92
N CYS A 148 1.32 -5.38 -12.41
CA CYS A 148 0.37 -4.83 -11.45
C CYS A 148 0.93 -4.95 -10.04
N LEU A 149 1.04 -3.83 -9.33
CA LEU A 149 1.40 -3.77 -7.91
C LEU A 149 0.86 -2.48 -7.29
N SER A 150 0.90 -2.40 -5.96
CA SER A 150 0.35 -1.27 -5.21
C SER A 150 1.35 -0.14 -5.06
N VAL A 151 1.00 1.06 -5.52
CA VAL A 151 1.74 2.32 -5.31
C VAL A 151 0.73 3.47 -5.14
N PRO A 152 1.13 4.62 -4.58
CA PRO A 152 0.22 5.75 -4.40
C PRO A 152 -0.29 6.26 -5.75
N ARG A 153 -1.62 6.37 -5.88
CA ARG A 153 -2.30 6.76 -7.12
C ARG A 153 -3.44 7.70 -6.83
N VAL A 154 -3.67 8.64 -7.75
CA VAL A 154 -4.88 9.49 -7.74
C VAL A 154 -6.03 8.70 -8.35
N ILE A 155 -7.15 8.65 -7.61
CA ILE A 155 -8.38 7.97 -8.02
C ILE A 155 -9.51 9.00 -8.13
N SER A 156 -10.19 8.97 -9.28
CA SER A 156 -11.34 9.83 -9.60
C SER A 156 -12.48 8.99 -10.21
N SER A 157 -13.53 9.65 -10.73
CA SER A 157 -14.61 8.95 -11.43
C SER A 157 -14.14 8.20 -12.68
N ASN A 158 -12.97 8.54 -13.22
CA ASN A 158 -12.37 7.87 -14.38
C ASN A 158 -11.52 6.63 -14.01
N GLY A 159 -11.45 6.27 -12.73
CA GLY A 159 -10.56 5.25 -12.21
C GLY A 159 -9.21 5.84 -11.78
N ILE A 160 -8.10 5.25 -12.22
CA ILE A 160 -6.74 5.75 -11.94
C ILE A 160 -6.37 6.85 -12.92
N GLU A 161 -6.09 8.05 -12.42
CA GLU A 161 -5.66 9.19 -13.25
C GLU A 161 -4.15 9.25 -13.45
N ARG A 162 -3.41 9.04 -12.36
CA ARG A 162 -1.95 9.10 -12.36
C ARG A 162 -1.34 8.35 -11.19
N VAL A 163 -0.13 7.88 -11.40
CA VAL A 163 0.76 7.39 -10.35
C VAL A 163 1.45 8.58 -9.69
N ILE A 164 1.51 8.57 -8.36
CA ILE A 164 2.35 9.50 -7.59
C ILE A 164 3.63 8.75 -7.28
N GLU A 165 4.63 8.94 -8.16
CA GLU A 165 5.93 8.32 -7.98
C GLU A 165 6.65 8.98 -6.80
N THR A 166 6.82 8.19 -5.75
CA THR A 166 7.52 8.56 -4.54
C THR A 166 9.03 8.32 -4.69
N ARG A 167 9.82 8.89 -3.77
CA ARG A 167 11.27 8.64 -3.67
C ARG A 167 11.56 7.77 -2.45
N PRO A 168 11.42 6.43 -2.56
CA PRO A 168 11.79 5.54 -1.47
C PRO A 168 13.29 5.65 -1.18
N SER A 169 13.68 5.40 0.06
CA SER A 169 15.08 5.19 0.44
C SER A 169 15.68 4.01 -0.31
N THR A 170 17.01 3.88 -0.31
CA THR A 170 17.70 2.75 -0.97
C THR A 170 17.18 1.39 -0.49
N ARG A 171 16.91 1.25 0.81
CA ARG A 171 16.36 0.01 1.40
C ARG A 171 14.95 -0.27 0.90
N GLU A 172 14.07 0.74 0.92
CA GLU A 172 12.68 0.61 0.48
C GLU A 172 12.60 0.36 -1.03
N GLY A 173 13.44 1.03 -1.83
CA GLY A 173 13.51 0.83 -3.28
C GLY A 173 13.98 -0.58 -3.63
N ALA A 174 15.01 -1.10 -2.95
CA ALA A 174 15.43 -2.49 -3.11
C ALA A 174 14.33 -3.47 -2.69
N GLY A 175 13.60 -3.18 -1.59
CA GLY A 175 12.44 -3.95 -1.16
C GLY A 175 11.34 -3.98 -2.23
N LEU A 176 11.05 -2.84 -2.86
CA LEU A 176 10.03 -2.74 -3.91
C LEU A 176 10.42 -3.56 -5.14
N GLN A 177 11.69 -3.51 -5.54
CA GLN A 177 12.20 -4.35 -6.63
C GLN A 177 12.11 -5.84 -6.30
N GLY A 178 12.42 -6.23 -5.06
CA GLY A 178 12.22 -7.60 -4.57
C GLY A 178 10.76 -8.03 -4.65
N SER A 179 9.85 -7.18 -4.19
CA SER A 179 8.40 -7.43 -4.24
C SER A 179 7.89 -7.58 -5.68
N ALA A 180 8.37 -6.72 -6.59
CA ALA A 180 8.09 -6.85 -8.01
C ALA A 180 8.59 -8.19 -8.60
N GLY A 181 9.77 -8.65 -8.16
CA GLY A 181 10.32 -9.96 -8.52
C GLY A 181 9.40 -11.12 -8.11
N VAL A 182 8.88 -11.10 -6.88
CA VAL A 182 7.93 -12.12 -6.38
C VAL A 182 6.69 -12.19 -7.28
N LEU A 183 6.08 -11.05 -7.57
CA LEU A 183 4.89 -10.98 -8.43
C LEU A 183 5.17 -11.48 -9.85
N ARG A 184 6.31 -11.11 -10.46
CA ARG A 184 6.71 -11.59 -11.78
C ARG A 184 6.86 -13.10 -11.82
N SER A 185 7.48 -13.69 -10.80
CA SER A 185 7.65 -15.14 -10.72
C SER A 185 6.30 -15.85 -10.70
N VAL A 186 5.32 -15.33 -9.94
CA VAL A 186 3.97 -15.91 -9.89
C VAL A 186 3.23 -15.76 -11.21
N ILE A 187 3.27 -14.57 -11.83
CA ILE A 187 2.62 -14.28 -13.12
C ILE A 187 3.18 -15.19 -14.22
N LYS A 188 4.50 -15.33 -14.29
CA LYS A 188 5.17 -16.23 -15.25
C LYS A 188 4.72 -17.70 -15.09
N ASN A 189 4.58 -18.16 -13.85
CA ASN A 189 4.12 -19.53 -13.57
C ASN A 189 2.65 -19.76 -13.99
N LEU A 190 1.85 -18.70 -14.09
CA LEU A 190 0.47 -18.74 -14.59
C LEU A 190 0.38 -18.67 -16.12
N GLY A 191 1.51 -18.55 -16.83
CA GLY A 191 1.55 -18.51 -18.30
C GLY A 191 1.29 -17.13 -18.91
N TYR A 192 1.43 -16.08 -18.11
CA TYR A 192 1.42 -14.69 -18.56
C TYR A 192 2.83 -14.14 -18.77
#